data_AF-E5G3Y9-F1
#
_entry.id   AF-E5G3Y9-F1
#
_cell.length_a   1.000
_cell.length_b   1.000
_cell.length_c   1.000
_cell.angle_alpha   90.00
_cell.angle_beta   90.00
_cell.angle_gamma   90.00
#
_symmetry.space_group_name_H-M   'P 1'
#
loop_
_entity.id
_entity.type
_entity.pdbx_description
1 polymer ?
#
loop_
_entity_poly.entity_id
_entity_poly.type
_entity_poly.pdbx_seq_one_letter_code
_entity_poly.pdbx_strand_id
1 'polypeptide(L)'
;GTSMVIGDGILTPAISVMSAVSGLQGQIKGFGTGAVVAVSIVILVCLFSIQRFGTGKVGFMFAPIIGLWFFSLGAIGIYNLIKYDTSVLRAFNPAYIYFFFKKNSSEAWSALGGCVLCITGAEAMFADLGHFNV
;
A
#
# COMPACT_ATOMS: atom_id res chain seq x y z
N GLY A 1 -14.45 10.99 19.02
CA GLY A 1 -14.73 10.05 17.92
C GLY A 1 -14.72 10.76 16.58
N THR A 2 -15.68 11.67 16.35
CA THR A 2 -15.86 12.38 15.07
C THR A 2 -14.66 13.22 14.60
N SER A 3 -13.92 13.87 15.50
CA SER A 3 -12.70 14.61 15.17
C SER A 3 -11.55 13.72 14.67
N MET A 4 -11.46 12.48 15.17
CA MET A 4 -10.47 11.49 14.72
C MET A 4 -10.81 10.97 13.33
N VAL A 5 -12.09 10.74 13.03
CA VAL A 5 -12.56 10.29 11.71
C VAL A 5 -12.38 11.38 10.65
N ILE A 6 -12.63 12.65 10.99
CA ILE A 6 -12.38 13.79 10.07
C ILE A 6 -10.87 13.96 9.83
N GLY A 7 -10.06 13.80 10.88
CA GLY A 7 -8.60 13.83 10.75
C GLY A 7 -8.07 12.72 9.83
N ASP A 8 -8.57 11.49 9.99
CA ASP A 8 -8.16 10.34 9.17
C ASP A 8 -8.55 10.53 7.69
N GLY A 9 -9.77 10.99 7.43
CA GLY A 9 -10.26 11.25 6.06
C GLY A 9 -9.50 12.34 5.30
N ILE A 10 -8.87 13.30 6.00
CA ILE A 10 -8.07 14.37 5.39
C ILE A 10 -6.59 13.98 5.28
N LEU A 11 -6.04 13.33 6.31
CA LEU A 11 -4.62 13.02 6.40
C LEU A 11 -4.22 11.83 5.53
N THR A 12 -5.06 10.79 5.46
CA THR A 12 -4.77 9.58 4.66
C THR A 12 -4.53 9.89 3.17
N PRO A 13 -5.40 10.61 2.45
CA PRO A 13 -5.13 10.93 1.04
C PRO A 13 -3.89 11.82 0.86
N ALA A 14 -3.64 12.77 1.79
CA ALA A 14 -2.46 13.63 1.73
C ALA A 14 -1.17 12.83 1.90
N ILE A 15 -1.11 11.93 2.89
CA ILE A 15 0.06 11.09 3.18
C ILE A 15 0.26 10.07 2.05
N SER A 16 -0.79 9.43 1.55
CA SER A 16 -0.69 8.47 0.45
C SER A 16 -0.16 9.11 -0.85
N VAL A 17 -0.64 10.30 -1.23
CA VAL A 17 -0.15 10.99 -2.44
C VAL A 17 1.29 11.45 -2.26
N MET A 18 1.63 12.06 -1.12
CA MET A 18 3.01 12.49 -0.85
C MET A 18 4.00 11.31 -0.87
N SER A 19 3.62 10.17 -0.30
CA SER A 19 4.43 8.94 -0.32
C SER A 19 4.62 8.42 -1.74
N ALA A 20 3.55 8.38 -2.55
CA ALA A 20 3.62 7.94 -3.94
C ALA A 20 4.53 8.83 -4.81
N VAL A 21 4.42 10.16 -4.68
CA VAL A 21 5.24 11.11 -5.44
C VAL A 21 6.71 11.07 -4.97
N SER A 22 6.95 10.91 -3.66
CA SER A 22 8.31 10.74 -3.12
C SER A 22 8.97 9.45 -3.59
N GLY A 23 8.21 8.35 -3.70
CA GLY A 23 8.70 7.10 -4.30
C GLY A 23 9.12 7.27 -5.76
N LEU A 24 8.40 8.12 -6.50
CA LEU A 24 8.74 8.48 -7.88
C LEU A 24 9.99 9.38 -7.97
N GLN A 25 10.18 10.30 -7.02
CA GLN A 25 11.38 11.15 -6.91
C GLN A 25 12.66 10.32 -6.76
N GLY A 26 12.61 9.21 -6.02
CA GLY A 26 13.76 8.30 -5.87
C GLY A 26 14.23 7.65 -7.17
N GLN A 27 13.37 7.56 -8.18
CA GLN A 27 13.67 6.97 -9.50
C GLN A 27 14.08 8.04 -10.53
N ILE A 28 13.67 9.30 -10.37
CA ILE A 28 13.91 10.38 -11.34
C ILE A 28 14.94 11.38 -10.79
N LYS A 29 16.18 11.31 -11.28
CA LYS A 29 17.24 12.26 -10.94
C LYS A 29 16.89 13.67 -11.44
N GLY A 30 16.66 14.61 -10.52
CA GLY A 30 16.40 16.03 -10.83
C GLY A 30 15.06 16.58 -10.31
N PHE A 31 14.20 15.75 -9.71
CA PHE A 31 13.01 16.25 -9.03
C PHE A 31 13.40 16.88 -7.68
N GLY A 32 13.30 18.20 -7.58
CA GLY A 32 13.47 18.91 -6.31
C GLY A 32 12.26 18.74 -5.39
N THR A 33 12.45 18.86 -4.08
CA THR A 33 11.39 18.73 -3.07
C THR A 33 10.20 19.66 -3.30
N GLY A 34 10.45 20.87 -3.84
CA GLY A 34 9.38 21.81 -4.20
C GLY A 34 8.47 21.32 -5.34
N ALA A 35 9.02 20.59 -6.31
CA ALA A 35 8.24 20.01 -7.40
C ALA A 35 7.35 18.86 -6.92
N VAL A 36 7.82 18.06 -5.96
CA VAL A 36 7.04 16.97 -5.34
C VAL A 36 5.81 17.50 -4.62
N VAL A 37 5.97 18.57 -3.84
CA VAL A 37 4.85 19.21 -3.13
C VAL A 37 3.85 19.79 -4.12
N ALA A 38 4.31 20.50 -5.15
CA ALA A 38 3.44 21.08 -6.17
C ALA A 38 2.64 20.00 -6.92
N VAL A 39 3.30 18.91 -7.34
CA VAL A 39 2.66 17.77 -8.01
C VAL A 39 1.64 17.09 -7.08
N SER A 40 1.95 16.91 -5.80
CA SER A 40 1.03 16.33 -4.83
C SER A 40 -0.23 17.19 -4.65
N ILE A 41 -0.09 18.51 -4.57
CA ILE A 41 -1.22 19.45 -4.49
C ILE A 41 -2.09 19.33 -5.75
N VAL A 42 -1.49 19.30 -6.93
CA VAL A 42 -2.23 19.15 -8.20
C VAL A 42 -3.00 17.82 -8.23
N ILE A 43 -2.37 16.71 -7.83
CA ILE A 43 -3.00 15.39 -7.77
C ILE A 43 -4.18 15.41 -6.79
N LEU A 44 -4.01 15.98 -5.60
CA LEU A 44 -5.09 16.10 -4.61
C LEU A 44 -6.26 16.92 -5.14
N VAL A 45 -6.00 18.10 -5.73
CA VAL A 45 -7.05 18.94 -6.32
C VAL A 45 -7.79 18.20 -7.44
N CYS A 46 -7.07 17.51 -8.32
CA CYS A 46 -7.68 16.70 -9.37
C CYS A 46 -8.52 15.55 -8.81
N LEU A 47 -8.00 14.80 -7.83
CA LEU A 47 -8.71 13.69 -7.19
C LEU A 47 -10.00 14.16 -6.51
N PHE A 48 -9.93 15.19 -5.66
CA PHE A 48 -11.11 15.73 -4.98
C PHE A 48 -12.10 16.39 -5.96
N SER A 49 -11.61 16.99 -7.05
CA SER A 49 -12.47 17.56 -8.09
C SER A 49 -13.23 16.48 -8.86
N ILE A 50 -12.61 15.33 -9.14
CA ILE A 50 -13.26 14.21 -9.83
C ILE A 50 -14.26 13.50 -8.90
N GLN A 51 -13.98 13.42 -7.59
CA GLN A 51 -14.88 12.82 -6.60
C GLN A 51 -16.27 13.49 -6.57
N ARG A 52 -16.40 14.77 -6.94
CA ARG A 52 -17.71 15.46 -7.02
C ARG A 52 -18.68 14.87 -8.05
N PHE A 53 -18.17 14.16 -9.06
CA PHE A 53 -18.98 13.60 -10.17
C PHE A 53 -19.57 12.22 -9.85
N GLY A 54 -19.36 11.71 -8.62
CA GLY A 54 -20.00 10.52 -8.08
C GLY A 54 -19.00 9.41 -7.77
N THR A 55 -18.88 9.08 -6.48
CA THR A 55 -17.99 8.04 -5.93
C THR A 55 -18.16 6.68 -6.63
N GLY A 56 -19.39 6.34 -7.06
CA GLY A 56 -19.67 5.09 -7.75
C GLY A 56 -19.02 4.96 -9.13
N LYS A 57 -18.99 6.03 -9.94
CA LYS A 57 -18.31 5.99 -11.26
C LYS A 57 -16.79 5.97 -11.10
N VAL A 58 -16.30 6.69 -10.09
CA VAL A 58 -14.87 6.75 -9.77
C VAL A 58 -14.36 5.38 -9.31
N GLY A 59 -15.09 4.71 -8.40
CA GLY A 59 -14.74 3.35 -7.94
C GLY A 59 -14.68 2.31 -9.07
N PHE A 60 -15.59 2.41 -10.05
CA PHE A 60 -15.57 1.51 -11.21
C PHE A 60 -14.34 1.72 -12.11
N MET A 61 -13.85 2.96 -12.24
CA MET A 61 -12.60 3.24 -12.95
C MET A 61 -11.36 2.78 -12.18
N PHE A 62 -11.37 2.83 -10.84
CA PHE A 62 -10.25 2.35 -10.03
C PHE A 62 -10.12 0.83 -9.98
N ALA A 63 -11.24 0.09 -10.07
CA ALA A 63 -11.25 -1.37 -10.07
C ALA A 63 -10.27 -2.02 -11.08
N PRO A 64 -10.27 -1.67 -12.39
CA PRO A 64 -9.32 -2.24 -13.35
C PRO A 64 -7.87 -1.84 -13.09
N ILE A 65 -7.60 -0.63 -12.57
CA ILE A 65 -6.25 -0.21 -12.18
C ILE A 65 -5.73 -1.09 -11.03
N ILE A 66 -6.54 -1.31 -10.00
CA ILE A 66 -6.19 -2.17 -8.86
C ILE A 66 -5.99 -3.61 -9.35
N GLY A 67 -6.86 -4.11 -10.23
CA GLY A 67 -6.71 -5.44 -10.84
C GLY A 67 -5.40 -5.60 -11.62
N LEU A 68 -5.02 -4.61 -12.42
CA LEU A 68 -3.75 -4.62 -13.17
C LEU A 68 -2.54 -4.55 -12.21
N TRP A 69 -2.64 -3.78 -11.14
CA TRP A 69 -1.60 -3.71 -10.11
C TRP A 69 -1.42 -5.04 -9.38
N PHE A 70 -2.51 -5.68 -8.92
CA PHE A 70 -2.45 -7.01 -8.31
C PHE A 70 -1.93 -8.06 -9.28
N PHE A 71 -2.33 -7.99 -10.56
CA PHE A 71 -1.82 -8.89 -11.59
C PHE A 71 -0.31 -8.71 -11.80
N SER A 72 0.18 -7.47 -11.84
CA SER A 72 1.60 -7.15 -11.94
C SER A 72 2.38 -7.70 -10.74
N LEU A 73 1.88 -7.50 -9.51
CA LEU A 73 2.48 -8.08 -8.31
C LEU A 73 2.50 -9.60 -8.34
N GLY A 74 1.40 -10.24 -8.77
CA GLY A 74 1.32 -11.69 -8.92
C GLY A 74 2.33 -12.21 -9.93
N ALA A 75 2.44 -11.56 -11.10
CA ALA A 75 3.39 -11.91 -12.14
C ALA A 75 4.84 -11.75 -11.68
N ILE A 76 5.17 -10.65 -11.00
CA ILE A 76 6.50 -10.41 -10.41
C ILE A 76 6.80 -11.45 -9.32
N GLY A 77 5.81 -11.77 -8.46
CA GLY A 77 5.94 -12.79 -7.42
C GLY A 77 6.22 -14.18 -7.99
N ILE A 78 5.44 -14.60 -9.00
CA ILE A 78 5.63 -15.86 -9.72
C ILE A 78 6.99 -15.89 -10.42
N TYR A 79 7.36 -14.81 -11.11
CA TYR A 79 8.67 -14.70 -11.76
C TYR A 79 9.83 -14.84 -10.77
N ASN A 80 9.71 -14.18 -9.61
CA ASN A 80 10.72 -14.25 -8.55
C ASN A 80 10.81 -15.66 -7.95
N LEU A 81 9.67 -16.33 -7.77
CA LEU A 81 9.61 -17.72 -7.27
C LEU A 81 10.28 -18.71 -8.22
N ILE A 82 10.14 -18.52 -9.54
CA ILE A 82 10.76 -19.38 -10.55
C ILE A 82 12.26 -19.07 -10.73
N LYS A 83 12.67 -17.79 -10.65
CA LYS A 83 14.04 -17.36 -10.97
C LYS A 83 15.02 -17.38 -9.79
N TYR A 84 14.56 -17.14 -8.56
CA TYR A 84 15.41 -17.02 -7.36
C TYR A 84 15.39 -18.24 -6.43
N ASP A 85 14.84 -19.37 -6.90
CA ASP A 85 14.93 -20.69 -6.28
C ASP A 85 13.93 -20.96 -5.14
N THR A 86 13.57 -22.24 -4.99
CA THR A 86 12.61 -22.87 -4.06
C THR A 86 12.90 -22.60 -2.57
N SER A 87 13.94 -21.82 -2.25
CA SER A 87 14.28 -21.41 -0.89
C SER A 87 13.26 -20.44 -0.26
N VAL A 88 12.44 -19.72 -1.05
CA VAL A 88 11.28 -18.99 -0.50
C VAL A 88 10.24 -19.95 0.09
N LEU A 89 10.06 -21.14 -0.49
CA LEU A 89 9.15 -22.15 0.06
C LEU A 89 9.66 -22.76 1.38
N ARG A 90 10.98 -22.67 1.67
CA ARG A 90 11.50 -23.02 3.01
C ARG A 90 11.04 -22.05 4.10
N ALA A 91 10.54 -20.85 3.77
CA ALA A 91 9.93 -19.94 4.74
C ALA A 91 8.64 -20.51 5.36
N PHE A 92 7.95 -21.43 4.68
CA PHE A 92 6.81 -22.16 5.25
C PHE A 92 7.23 -23.21 6.29
N ASN A 93 8.49 -23.65 6.30
CA ASN A 93 8.96 -24.60 7.29
C ASN A 93 9.32 -23.83 8.60
N PRO A 94 8.61 -24.08 9.72
CA PRO A 94 8.78 -23.35 10.97
C PRO A 94 10.20 -23.45 11.56
N ALA A 95 10.98 -24.46 11.17
CA ALA A 95 12.38 -24.58 11.56
C ALA A 95 13.23 -23.40 11.04
N TYR A 96 12.98 -22.92 9.82
CA TYR A 96 13.74 -21.80 9.23
C TYR A 96 13.33 -20.46 9.82
N ILE A 97 12.05 -20.29 10.19
CA ILE A 97 11.57 -19.13 10.96
C ILE A 97 12.30 -19.06 12.31
N TYR A 98 12.46 -20.19 13.00
CA TYR A 98 13.18 -20.23 14.28
C TYR A 98 14.67 -19.86 14.12
N PHE A 99 15.34 -20.41 13.10
CA PHE A 99 16.73 -20.03 12.79
C PHE A 99 16.87 -18.56 12.37
N PHE A 100 15.89 -17.99 11.66
CA PHE A 100 15.84 -16.59 11.29
C PHE A 100 15.68 -15.68 12.51
N PHE A 101 14.75 -16.00 13.41
CA PHE A 101 14.59 -15.29 14.69
C PHE A 101 15.82 -15.40 15.61
N LYS A 102 16.49 -16.56 15.62
CA LYS A 102 17.68 -16.79 16.44
C LYS A 102 18.92 -16.05 15.92
N LYS A 103 19.06 -15.89 14.60
CA LYS A 103 20.23 -15.28 13.97
C LYS A 103 20.07 -13.77 13.74
N ASN A 104 18.86 -13.29 13.46
CA ASN A 104 18.56 -11.89 13.15
C ASN A 104 17.31 -11.41 13.90
N SER A 105 17.38 -11.37 15.23
CA SER A 105 16.22 -11.09 16.09
C SER A 105 15.55 -9.74 15.78
N SER A 106 16.32 -8.66 15.58
CA SER A 106 15.77 -7.31 15.34
C SER A 106 15.02 -7.18 14.00
N GLU A 107 15.56 -7.75 12.92
CA GLU A 107 14.88 -7.72 11.63
C GLU A 107 13.67 -8.66 11.59
N ALA A 108 13.74 -9.79 12.30
CA ALA A 108 12.61 -10.71 12.42
C ALA A 108 11.42 -10.07 13.16
N TRP A 109 11.69 -9.29 14.22
CA TRP A 109 10.66 -8.50 14.90
C TRP A 109 10.05 -7.43 13.99
N SER A 110 10.86 -6.75 13.19
CA SER A 110 10.38 -5.72 12.25
C SER A 110 9.52 -6.33 11.14
N ALA A 111 9.93 -7.47 10.58
CA ALA A 111 9.16 -8.20 9.59
C ALA A 111 7.81 -8.70 10.14
N LEU A 112 7.79 -9.21 11.38
CA LEU A 112 6.56 -9.63 12.05
C LEU A 112 5.60 -8.45 12.25
N GLY A 113 6.12 -7.29 12.66
CA GLY A 113 5.33 -6.05 12.75
C GLY A 113 4.71 -5.64 11.41
N GLY A 114 5.46 -5.77 10.32
CA GLY A 114 4.95 -5.55 8.96
C GLY A 114 3.83 -6.52 8.57
N CYS A 115 3.97 -7.80 8.91
CA CYS A 115 2.91 -8.80 8.68
C CYS A 115 1.63 -8.46 9.46
N VAL A 116 1.75 -8.11 10.74
CA VAL A 116 0.60 -7.72 11.57
C VAL A 116 -0.08 -6.47 11.00
N LEU A 117 0.69 -5.43 10.65
CA LEU A 117 0.18 -4.21 10.03
C LEU A 117 -0.59 -4.49 8.73
N CYS A 118 -0.09 -5.40 7.91
CA CYS A 118 -0.78 -5.81 6.67
C CYS A 118 -2.12 -6.49 6.97
N ILE A 119 -2.18 -7.37 7.97
CA ILE A 119 -3.42 -8.03 8.41
C ILE A 119 -4.42 -7.00 8.92
N THR A 120 -4.01 -6.08 9.80
CA THR A 120 -4.89 -5.05 10.35
C THR A 120 -5.41 -4.10 9.25
N GLY A 121 -4.58 -3.79 8.25
CA GLY A 121 -5.01 -3.03 7.07
C GLY A 121 -6.04 -3.77 6.22
N ALA A 122 -5.90 -5.08 6.05
CA ALA A 122 -6.88 -5.91 5.35
C ALA A 122 -8.21 -5.97 6.12
N GLU A 123 -8.19 -6.15 7.45
CA GLU A 123 -9.38 -6.11 8.29
C GLU A 123 -10.10 -4.77 8.22
N ALA A 124 -9.36 -3.65 8.25
CA ALA A 124 -9.94 -2.31 8.11
C ALA A 124 -10.65 -2.14 6.77
N MET A 125 -10.07 -2.65 5.67
CA MET A 125 -10.70 -2.60 4.34
C MET A 125 -12.02 -3.39 4.30
N PHE A 126 -12.07 -4.58 4.93
CA PHE A 126 -13.30 -5.38 5.01
C PHE A 126 -14.34 -4.78 5.96
N ALA A 127 -13.91 -4.18 7.07
CA ALA A 127 -14.80 -3.49 8.00
C ALA A 127 -15.46 -2.27 7.34
N ASP A 128 -14.71 -1.51 6.54
CA ASP A 128 -15.23 -0.37 5.78
C ASP A 128 -16.27 -0.83 4.74
N LEU A 129 -15.98 -1.89 3.98
CA LEU A 129 -16.93 -2.49 3.03
C LEU A 129 -18.20 -3.04 3.71
N GLY A 130 -18.08 -3.61 4.90
CA GLY A 130 -19.21 -4.14 5.69
C GLY A 130 -20.08 -3.04 6.32
N HIS A 131 -19.49 -1.88 6.63
CA HIS A 131 -20.21 -0.73 7.21
C HIS A 131 -21.15 -0.06 6.20
N PHE A 132 -20.86 -0.16 4.89
CA PHE A 132 -21.72 0.35 3.81
C PHE A 132 -22.84 -0.61 3.36
N ASN A 133 -23.11 -1.70 4.09
CA ASN A 133 -24.21 -2.64 3.80
C ASN A 133 -25.40 -2.52 4.76
N VAL A 134 -25.74 -1.31 5.22
CA VAL A 134 -27.01 -1.01 5.91
C VAL A 134 -27.66 0.26 5.37
#